data_AF-A0A1M7MEJ2-F1
#
_entry.id   AF-A0A1M7MEJ2-F1
#
_cell.length_a   1.000
_cell.length_b   1.000
_cell.length_c   1.000
_cell.angle_alpha   90.00
_cell.angle_beta   90.00
_cell.angle_gamma   90.00
#
_symmetry.space_group_name_H-M   'P 1'
#
loop_
_entity.id
_entity.type
_entity.pdbx_description
1 polymer ?
#
loop_
_entity_poly.entity_id
_entity_poly.type
_entity_poly.pdbx_seq_one_letter_code
_entity_poly.pdbx_strand_id
1 'polypeptide(L)'
;MKKSIVVLLSVLTLISCSKSQTAVAEKSANLDHTAIKKSMIKALEWQEAHPIFAIAPTDWTAGAYYTGVARAHKTTKNMMYMAALKNQAYWNKWQTYNRLHHADDVAISYSYLYVARNEKRRNFADLEPTKKFLDTHLFEDNNWKAGTNKSKEDKTILWWWCDALFMAPPVVNLYAKHTKQPKYLEAMHKYYMEAYNRLYDKEENLFARDMRFVWKGTKDDRKEPNGKKVFWSRGNGWVIGGLALLLDDMPKDYEHRDFYVSLYKEMAAKILEIQPEDGLWRTSLLSPESYNHGEVSGSGFYTFALAWGINNGLLDKKHTSAVKKAWSGLAACQHEDGRVGWVQNIGAFPEPASADSWQNFGTGAYLLAGSEILKLK
;
A
#
# COMPACT_ATOMS: atom_id res chain seq x y z
N MET A 1 -24.48 -13.82 -81.51
CA MET A 1 -24.17 -14.83 -80.48
C MET A 1 -23.19 -14.20 -79.49
N LYS A 2 -23.57 -14.20 -78.19
CA LYS A 2 -22.82 -14.11 -76.93
C LYS A 2 -21.48 -13.34 -76.94
N LYS A 3 -21.43 -12.12 -76.35
CA LYS A 3 -21.25 -11.80 -74.91
C LYS A 3 -19.84 -12.13 -74.37
N SER A 4 -19.01 -11.11 -74.09
CA SER A 4 -18.79 -10.60 -72.72
C SER A 4 -17.45 -9.86 -72.60
N ILE A 5 -17.56 -8.59 -72.20
CA ILE A 5 -16.50 -7.74 -71.65
C ILE A 5 -16.20 -8.24 -70.23
N VAL A 6 -14.93 -8.43 -69.90
CA VAL A 6 -14.48 -8.65 -68.52
C VAL A 6 -13.47 -7.56 -68.18
N VAL A 7 -13.95 -6.58 -67.41
CA VAL A 7 -13.13 -5.60 -66.69
C VAL A 7 -12.75 -6.25 -65.36
N LEU A 8 -11.45 -6.40 -65.11
CA LEU A 8 -10.94 -6.89 -63.83
C LEU A 8 -10.93 -5.73 -62.82
N LEU A 9 -11.91 -5.70 -61.91
CA LEU A 9 -11.88 -4.85 -60.72
C LEU A 9 -11.11 -5.59 -59.62
N SER A 10 -9.94 -5.09 -59.25
CA SER A 10 -9.19 -5.51 -58.07
C SER A 10 -9.83 -4.90 -56.81
N VAL A 11 -10.65 -5.68 -56.10
CA VAL A 11 -11.12 -5.36 -54.74
C VAL A 11 -10.06 -5.84 -53.75
N LEU A 12 -9.30 -4.91 -53.17
CA LEU A 12 -8.49 -5.18 -51.98
C LEU A 12 -9.43 -5.34 -50.77
N THR A 13 -9.61 -6.56 -50.30
CA THR A 13 -10.23 -6.85 -49.00
C THR A 13 -9.24 -6.55 -47.86
N LEU A 14 -9.36 -5.36 -47.28
CA LEU A 14 -8.78 -5.00 -45.97
C LEU A 14 -9.63 -5.61 -44.84
N ILE A 15 -9.56 -6.92 -44.63
CA ILE A 15 -10.13 -7.55 -43.43
C ILE A 15 -9.24 -8.71 -42.99
N SER A 16 -8.24 -8.45 -42.15
CA SER A 16 -7.83 -9.39 -41.09
C SER A 16 -6.73 -8.81 -40.18
N CYS A 17 -7.03 -7.74 -39.46
CA CYS A 17 -6.22 -7.35 -38.28
C CYS A 17 -7.03 -7.30 -36.97
N SER A 18 -8.35 -7.51 -37.00
CA SER A 18 -9.20 -7.44 -35.80
C SER A 18 -9.22 -8.73 -34.96
N LYS A 19 -8.88 -9.88 -35.54
CA LYS A 19 -8.87 -11.17 -34.82
C LYS A 19 -7.62 -11.40 -33.96
N SER A 20 -6.50 -10.74 -34.28
CA SER A 20 -5.27 -10.91 -33.50
C SER A 20 -5.24 -10.04 -32.25
N GLN A 21 -5.91 -8.89 -32.23
CA GLN A 21 -6.02 -8.04 -31.03
C GLN A 21 -7.02 -8.59 -30.01
N THR A 22 -8.10 -9.23 -30.46
CA THR A 22 -9.10 -9.86 -29.58
C THR A 22 -8.57 -11.10 -28.88
N ALA A 23 -7.76 -11.93 -29.55
CA ALA A 23 -7.16 -13.13 -28.94
C ALA A 23 -6.07 -12.81 -27.89
N VAL A 24 -5.37 -11.68 -28.01
CA VAL A 24 -4.40 -11.22 -27.00
C VAL A 24 -5.12 -10.57 -25.81
N ALA A 25 -6.25 -9.89 -26.04
CA ALA A 25 -7.09 -9.30 -24.99
C ALA A 25 -7.87 -10.37 -24.17
N GLU A 26 -8.29 -11.48 -24.78
CA GLU A 26 -9.02 -12.54 -24.06
C GLU A 26 -8.10 -13.43 -23.20
N LYS A 27 -6.83 -13.62 -23.59
CA LYS A 27 -5.86 -14.33 -22.74
C LYS A 27 -5.54 -13.60 -21.43
N SER A 28 -5.86 -12.31 -21.31
CA SER A 28 -5.67 -11.51 -20.09
C SER A 28 -6.87 -11.52 -19.13
N ALA A 29 -7.94 -12.27 -19.41
CA ALA A 29 -9.16 -12.24 -18.60
C ALA A 29 -9.05 -13.08 -17.30
N ASN A 30 -8.28 -14.18 -17.33
CA ASN A 30 -8.14 -15.09 -16.20
C ASN A 30 -6.78 -14.91 -15.51
N LEU A 31 -6.81 -14.57 -14.22
CA LEU A 31 -5.63 -14.48 -13.37
C LEU A 31 -5.02 -15.88 -13.22
N ASP A 32 -3.79 -16.08 -13.68
CA ASP A 32 -3.06 -17.33 -13.43
C ASP A 32 -2.57 -17.35 -11.97
N HIS A 33 -3.36 -17.97 -11.10
CA HIS A 33 -3.04 -18.07 -9.66
C HIS A 33 -1.72 -18.79 -9.39
N THR A 34 -1.30 -19.71 -10.27
CA THR A 34 -0.02 -20.43 -10.12
C THR A 34 1.14 -19.50 -10.45
N ALA A 35 1.05 -18.75 -11.55
CA ALA A 35 2.05 -17.74 -11.91
C ALA A 35 2.16 -16.64 -10.83
N ILE A 36 1.03 -16.15 -10.31
CA ILE A 36 1.01 -15.14 -9.23
C ILE A 36 1.72 -15.66 -7.98
N LYS A 37 1.39 -16.88 -7.51
CA LYS A 37 2.06 -17.47 -6.34
C LYS A 37 3.56 -17.63 -6.54
N LYS A 38 3.99 -18.08 -7.73
CA LYS A 38 5.41 -18.23 -8.08
C LYS A 38 6.13 -16.89 -8.09
N SER A 39 5.52 -15.87 -8.69
CA SER A 39 6.04 -14.51 -8.74
C SER A 39 6.19 -13.90 -7.34
N MET A 40 5.21 -14.07 -6.46
CA MET A 40 5.30 -13.61 -5.06
C MET A 40 6.42 -14.32 -4.29
N ILE A 41 6.63 -15.62 -4.51
CA ILE A 41 7.76 -16.35 -3.90
C ILE A 41 9.10 -15.82 -4.41
N LYS A 42 9.25 -15.61 -5.71
CA LYS A 42 10.46 -15.00 -6.26
C LYS A 42 10.74 -13.61 -5.67
N ALA A 43 9.70 -12.80 -5.47
CA ALA A 43 9.82 -11.49 -4.83
C ALA A 43 10.31 -11.61 -3.38
N LEU A 44 9.76 -12.56 -2.62
CA LEU A 44 10.23 -12.89 -1.27
C LEU A 44 11.71 -13.31 -1.29
N GLU A 45 12.05 -14.33 -2.08
CA GLU A 45 13.40 -14.90 -2.17
C GLU A 45 14.44 -13.83 -2.54
N TRP A 46 14.13 -13.02 -3.54
CA TRP A 46 15.00 -11.94 -3.97
C TRP A 46 15.22 -10.93 -2.84
N GLN A 47 14.17 -10.51 -2.15
CA GLN A 47 14.29 -9.51 -1.08
C GLN A 47 14.99 -10.06 0.17
N GLU A 48 14.76 -11.32 0.54
CA GLU A 48 15.47 -11.99 1.64
C GLU A 48 16.98 -12.14 1.34
N ALA A 49 17.36 -12.27 0.06
CA ALA A 49 18.76 -12.28 -0.37
C ALA A 49 19.39 -10.87 -0.42
N HIS A 50 18.59 -9.81 -0.38
CA HIS A 50 19.04 -8.41 -0.45
C HIS A 50 18.48 -7.60 0.73
N PRO A 51 18.85 -7.92 1.98
CA PRO A 51 18.34 -7.21 3.14
C PRO A 51 18.76 -5.74 3.10
N ILE A 52 17.83 -4.84 3.40
CA ILE A 52 18.03 -3.39 3.45
C ILE A 52 17.19 -2.80 4.58
N PHE A 53 17.65 -1.68 5.12
CA PHE A 53 16.93 -0.85 6.08
C PHE A 53 17.38 0.61 5.95
N ALA A 54 16.57 1.54 6.45
CA ALA A 54 16.95 2.95 6.50
C ALA A 54 17.91 3.23 7.66
N ILE A 55 17.58 2.70 8.84
CA ILE A 55 18.32 2.93 10.09
C ILE A 55 18.58 1.60 10.81
N ALA A 56 17.60 0.70 10.86
CA ALA A 56 17.73 -0.55 11.60
C ALA A 56 16.82 -1.65 11.02
N PRO A 57 17.14 -2.95 11.22
CA PRO A 57 16.28 -4.06 10.80
C PRO A 57 14.85 -4.07 11.39
N THR A 58 14.59 -3.24 12.40
CA THR A 58 13.28 -3.07 13.05
C THR A 58 12.57 -1.76 12.67
N ASP A 59 13.11 -0.99 11.70
CA ASP A 59 12.50 0.26 11.26
C ASP A 59 11.27 0.03 10.36
N TRP A 60 10.62 1.12 9.97
CA TRP A 60 9.39 1.08 9.17
C TRP A 60 9.56 0.42 7.80
N THR A 61 10.75 0.44 7.21
CA THR A 61 11.00 -0.14 5.89
C THR A 61 10.85 -1.66 5.97
N ALA A 62 11.44 -2.26 7.01
CA ALA A 62 11.28 -3.67 7.34
C ALA A 62 9.85 -3.96 7.82
N GLY A 63 9.24 -3.07 8.62
CA GLY A 63 7.86 -3.24 9.09
C GLY A 63 6.84 -3.32 7.95
N ALA A 64 6.95 -2.44 6.96
CA ALA A 64 6.11 -2.48 5.77
C ALA A 64 6.37 -3.72 4.91
N TYR A 65 7.65 -4.10 4.73
CA TYR A 65 8.02 -5.32 4.03
C TYR A 65 7.37 -6.57 4.66
N TYR A 66 7.62 -6.81 5.94
CA TYR A 66 7.10 -8.00 6.63
C TYR A 66 5.59 -7.97 6.85
N THR A 67 4.94 -6.80 6.79
CA THR A 67 3.48 -6.70 6.70
C THR A 67 2.98 -7.35 5.39
N GLY A 68 3.64 -7.07 4.26
CA GLY A 68 3.34 -7.74 2.99
C GLY A 68 3.57 -9.26 3.04
N VAL A 69 4.69 -9.69 3.64
CA VAL A 69 4.98 -11.12 3.87
C VAL A 69 3.90 -11.79 4.72
N ALA A 70 3.41 -11.12 5.77
CA ALA A 70 2.33 -11.61 6.63
C ALA A 70 1.01 -11.78 5.86
N ARG A 71 0.65 -10.84 4.98
CA ARG A 71 -0.56 -10.96 4.15
C ARG A 71 -0.42 -12.04 3.08
N ALA A 72 0.76 -12.17 2.47
CA ALA A 72 1.07 -13.26 1.55
C ALA A 72 0.94 -14.63 2.24
N HIS A 73 1.46 -14.79 3.47
CA HIS A 73 1.23 -15.99 4.28
C HIS A 73 -0.26 -16.19 4.58
N LYS A 74 -1.00 -15.13 4.94
CA LYS A 74 -2.43 -15.22 5.30
C LYS A 74 -3.24 -15.85 4.17
N THR A 75 -2.99 -15.45 2.93
CA THR A 75 -3.68 -15.96 1.73
C THR A 75 -3.16 -17.32 1.28
N THR A 76 -1.85 -17.51 1.21
CA THR A 76 -1.26 -18.70 0.56
C THR A 76 -1.01 -19.88 1.49
N LYS A 77 -0.87 -19.62 2.80
CA LYS A 77 -0.40 -20.57 3.82
C LYS A 77 0.97 -21.21 3.49
N ASN A 78 1.74 -20.62 2.57
CA ASN A 78 3.05 -21.14 2.21
C ASN A 78 4.05 -20.86 3.34
N MET A 79 4.68 -21.91 3.85
CA MET A 79 5.57 -21.86 5.01
C MET A 79 6.84 -21.05 4.79
N MET A 80 7.25 -20.76 3.54
CA MET A 80 8.39 -19.86 3.29
C MET A 80 8.16 -18.46 3.84
N TYR A 81 6.94 -17.91 3.69
CA TYR A 81 6.59 -16.62 4.28
C TYR A 81 6.63 -16.67 5.81
N MET A 82 6.11 -17.74 6.42
CA MET A 82 6.16 -17.91 7.89
C MET A 82 7.60 -18.09 8.39
N ALA A 83 8.46 -18.76 7.63
CA ALA A 83 9.87 -18.90 7.96
C ALA A 83 10.57 -17.54 8.00
N ALA A 84 10.41 -16.70 6.96
CA ALA A 84 10.94 -15.34 6.93
C ALA A 84 10.43 -14.50 8.13
N LEU A 85 9.13 -14.53 8.41
CA LEU A 85 8.51 -13.82 9.54
C LEU A 85 9.06 -14.24 10.90
N LYS A 86 9.29 -15.54 11.10
CA LYS A 86 9.84 -16.08 12.36
C LYS A 86 11.32 -15.77 12.50
N ASN A 87 12.09 -15.86 11.41
CA ASN A 87 13.52 -15.61 11.41
C ASN A 87 13.81 -14.16 11.84
N GLN A 88 13.20 -13.18 11.17
CA GLN A 88 13.41 -11.77 11.52
C GLN A 88 12.95 -11.45 12.95
N ALA A 89 11.82 -12.02 13.39
CA ALA A 89 11.29 -11.76 14.73
C ALA A 89 12.23 -12.29 15.82
N TYR A 90 12.79 -13.48 15.60
CA TYR A 90 13.79 -14.08 16.48
C TYR A 90 15.07 -13.24 16.53
N TRP A 91 15.63 -12.86 15.37
CA TRP A 91 16.86 -12.07 15.28
C TRP A 91 16.70 -10.67 15.90
N ASN A 92 15.53 -10.06 15.71
CA ASN A 92 15.17 -8.77 16.30
C ASN A 92 14.79 -8.87 17.78
N LYS A 93 14.77 -10.08 18.36
CA LYS A 93 14.34 -10.34 19.75
C LYS A 93 12.97 -9.72 20.06
N TRP A 94 12.07 -9.75 19.07
CA TRP A 94 10.73 -9.17 19.14
C TRP A 94 10.68 -7.67 19.47
N GLN A 95 11.79 -6.94 19.31
CA GLN A 95 11.87 -5.52 19.64
C GLN A 95 11.26 -4.66 18.53
N THR A 96 10.61 -3.58 18.94
CA THR A 96 10.37 -2.39 18.10
C THR A 96 11.70 -1.66 17.87
N TYR A 97 11.71 -0.62 17.02
CA TYR A 97 12.78 0.37 17.12
C TYR A 97 12.56 1.28 18.34
N ASN A 98 13.45 2.25 18.58
CA ASN A 98 13.65 2.81 19.93
C ASN A 98 13.04 4.20 20.20
N ARG A 99 12.51 4.90 19.18
CA ARG A 99 11.89 6.24 19.34
C ARG A 99 10.41 6.06 19.66
N LEU A 100 10.08 5.93 20.94
CA LEU A 100 8.73 5.58 21.42
C LEU A 100 7.63 6.59 21.02
N HIS A 101 7.99 7.83 20.64
CA HIS A 101 7.04 8.81 20.11
C HIS A 101 6.79 8.69 18.60
N HIS A 102 7.51 7.83 17.87
CA HIS A 102 7.58 7.82 16.41
C HIS A 102 6.84 6.62 15.79
N ALA A 103 5.79 6.86 15.02
CA ALA A 103 4.95 5.78 14.46
C ALA A 103 5.72 4.74 13.61
N ASP A 104 6.73 5.16 12.85
CA ASP A 104 7.63 4.26 12.10
C ASP A 104 8.19 3.10 12.93
N ASP A 105 8.53 3.37 14.19
CA ASP A 105 9.33 2.46 15.01
C ASP A 105 8.52 1.26 15.52
N VAL A 106 7.19 1.29 15.37
CA VAL A 106 6.29 0.20 15.76
C VAL A 106 5.80 -0.64 14.58
N ALA A 107 6.00 -0.20 13.34
CA ALA A 107 5.45 -0.87 12.16
C ALA A 107 5.83 -2.36 12.08
N ILE A 108 7.05 -2.71 12.50
CA ILE A 108 7.53 -4.09 12.55
C ILE A 108 6.67 -5.00 13.45
N SER A 109 6.01 -4.45 14.46
CA SER A 109 5.14 -5.20 15.37
C SER A 109 3.92 -5.81 14.70
N TYR A 110 3.51 -5.33 13.51
CA TYR A 110 2.46 -6.01 12.73
C TYR A 110 2.86 -7.47 12.48
N SER A 111 4.12 -7.69 12.09
CA SER A 111 4.66 -9.03 11.83
C SER A 111 4.72 -9.88 13.10
N TYR A 112 5.10 -9.30 14.24
CA TYR A 112 5.18 -10.00 15.52
C TYR A 112 3.80 -10.45 16.01
N LEU A 113 2.82 -9.54 15.96
CA LEU A 113 1.42 -9.84 16.27
C LEU A 113 0.85 -10.91 15.33
N TYR A 114 1.21 -10.85 14.05
CA TYR A 114 0.81 -11.85 13.08
C TYR A 114 1.37 -13.23 13.43
N VAL A 115 2.68 -13.34 13.71
CA VAL A 115 3.30 -14.60 14.12
C VAL A 115 2.67 -15.12 15.41
N ALA A 116 2.50 -14.27 16.43
CA ALA A 116 1.89 -14.64 17.70
C ALA A 116 0.47 -15.25 17.56
N ARG A 117 -0.31 -14.78 16.58
CA ARG A 117 -1.67 -15.26 16.32
C ARG A 117 -1.74 -16.51 15.45
N ASN A 118 -0.72 -16.79 14.64
CA ASN A 118 -0.78 -17.82 13.60
C ASN A 118 0.21 -18.98 13.81
N GLU A 119 1.21 -18.81 14.67
CA GLU A 119 2.09 -19.90 15.13
C GLU A 119 1.42 -20.62 16.32
N LYS A 120 1.36 -21.95 16.25
CA LYS A 120 0.67 -22.78 17.26
C LYS A 120 1.53 -23.06 18.49
N ARG A 121 2.84 -22.80 18.41
CA ARG A 121 3.74 -22.94 19.55
C ARG A 121 3.39 -21.91 20.62
N ARG A 122 2.95 -22.40 21.79
CA ARG A 122 2.67 -21.57 22.96
C ARG A 122 3.91 -20.76 23.33
N ASN A 123 3.72 -19.48 23.65
CA ASN A 123 4.76 -18.54 24.07
C ASN A 123 5.93 -18.40 23.07
N PHE A 124 5.67 -18.61 21.77
CA PHE A 124 6.69 -18.43 20.74
C PHE A 124 7.07 -16.96 20.52
N ALA A 125 6.08 -16.07 20.57
CA ALA A 125 6.25 -14.64 20.38
C ALA A 125 6.26 -13.90 21.73
N ASP A 126 7.18 -12.96 21.88
CA ASP A 126 7.17 -11.97 22.95
C ASP A 126 6.53 -10.68 22.44
N LEU A 127 5.46 -10.23 23.11
CA LEU A 127 4.74 -9.00 22.76
C LEU A 127 4.91 -7.90 23.82
N GLU A 128 5.70 -8.12 24.87
CA GLU A 128 5.99 -7.10 25.87
C GLU A 128 6.70 -5.86 25.28
N PRO A 129 7.66 -5.98 24.34
CA PRO A 129 8.24 -4.81 23.68
C PRO A 129 7.21 -4.00 22.89
N THR A 130 6.33 -4.66 22.13
CA THR A 130 5.21 -4.01 21.42
C THR A 130 4.28 -3.32 22.40
N LYS A 131 3.89 -3.98 23.49
CA LYS A 131 3.04 -3.41 24.54
C LYS A 131 3.66 -2.14 25.11
N LYS A 132 4.93 -2.21 25.55
CA LYS A 132 5.65 -1.07 26.12
C LYS A 132 5.70 0.10 25.14
N PHE A 133 6.00 -0.17 23.87
CA PHE A 133 5.97 0.87 22.84
C PHE A 133 4.60 1.51 22.74
N LEU A 134 3.54 0.72 22.58
CA LEU A 134 2.19 1.25 22.41
C LEU A 134 1.70 2.02 23.63
N ASP A 135 2.03 1.57 24.83
CA ASP A 135 1.66 2.25 26.07
C ASP A 135 2.28 3.64 26.15
N THR A 136 3.60 3.75 25.92
CA THR A 136 4.28 5.04 25.89
C THR A 136 3.82 5.90 24.71
N HIS A 137 3.71 5.32 23.51
CA HIS A 137 3.35 6.04 22.29
C HIS A 137 1.96 6.67 22.39
N LEU A 138 0.99 5.95 22.96
CA LEU A 138 -0.41 6.38 23.00
C LEU A 138 -0.77 7.14 24.27
N PHE A 139 -0.21 6.78 25.43
CA PHE A 139 -0.68 7.31 26.72
C PHE A 139 0.30 8.24 27.44
N GLU A 140 1.58 8.26 27.07
CA GLU A 140 2.55 9.20 27.65
C GLU A 140 2.71 10.45 26.78
N ASP A 141 3.02 11.58 27.42
CA ASP A 141 3.32 12.83 26.73
C ASP A 141 4.68 12.77 26.02
N ASN A 142 4.80 13.54 24.94
CA ASN A 142 6.07 13.71 24.23
C ASN A 142 6.09 15.04 23.46
N ASN A 143 7.25 15.37 22.91
CA ASN A 143 7.49 16.66 22.25
C ASN A 143 6.55 16.94 21.06
N TRP A 144 6.04 15.93 20.36
CA TRP A 144 5.10 16.14 19.26
C TRP A 144 3.68 16.39 19.77
N LYS A 145 3.22 15.60 20.75
CA LYS A 145 1.92 15.81 21.42
C LYS A 145 1.84 17.18 22.12
N ALA A 146 2.97 17.68 22.61
CA ALA A 146 3.05 19.00 23.25
C ALA A 146 2.79 20.17 22.28
N GLY A 147 2.86 19.96 20.95
CA GLY A 147 2.52 20.99 19.98
C GLY A 147 3.51 22.16 19.86
N THR A 148 4.72 22.03 20.43
CA THR A 148 5.68 23.16 20.52
C THR A 148 6.69 23.20 19.36
N ASN A 149 6.66 22.22 18.46
CA ASN A 149 7.60 22.16 17.33
C ASN A 149 7.33 23.27 16.30
N LYS A 150 8.37 24.04 15.94
CA LYS A 150 8.27 25.16 14.98
C LYS A 150 8.85 24.85 13.59
N SER A 151 9.11 23.58 13.28
CA SER A 151 9.66 23.19 11.98
C SER A 151 8.61 23.36 10.86
N LYS A 152 9.08 23.48 9.61
CA LYS A 152 8.18 23.56 8.44
C LYS A 152 7.28 22.33 8.27
N GLU A 153 7.73 21.16 8.73
CA GLU A 153 6.93 19.91 8.73
C GLU A 153 5.79 19.94 9.75
N ASP A 154 5.84 20.87 10.71
CA ASP A 154 4.78 21.13 11.69
C ASP A 154 4.45 19.90 12.56
N LYS A 155 5.49 19.38 13.23
CA LYS A 155 5.45 18.17 14.08
C LYS A 155 4.76 18.42 15.42
N THR A 156 3.49 18.86 15.35
CA THR A 156 2.70 19.36 16.48
C THR A 156 1.50 18.48 16.83
N ILE A 157 1.39 17.31 16.19
CA ILE A 157 0.50 16.20 16.57
C ILE A 157 1.29 14.89 16.48
N LEU A 158 0.82 13.80 17.10
CA LEU A 158 1.54 12.53 17.15
C LEU A 158 1.81 11.95 15.74
N TRP A 159 0.78 11.96 14.90
CA TRP A 159 0.83 11.49 13.51
C TRP A 159 0.74 12.68 12.56
N TRP A 160 1.78 13.51 12.56
CA TRP A 160 1.84 14.77 11.79
C TRP A 160 2.07 14.57 10.28
N TRP A 161 2.31 13.33 9.84
CA TRP A 161 2.47 12.96 8.43
C TRP A 161 1.59 11.76 8.08
N CYS A 162 1.09 11.69 6.84
CA CYS A 162 0.07 10.72 6.47
C CYS A 162 0.57 9.26 6.47
N ASP A 163 1.86 9.02 6.23
CA ASP A 163 2.45 7.68 6.21
C ASP A 163 2.28 6.96 7.56
N ALA A 164 2.26 7.71 8.67
CA ALA A 164 2.05 7.19 10.02
C ALA A 164 0.76 6.36 10.14
N LEU A 165 -0.23 6.63 9.27
CA LEU A 165 -1.53 5.95 9.25
C LEU A 165 -1.46 4.50 8.73
N PHE A 166 -0.34 4.10 8.11
CA PHE A 166 0.00 2.70 7.86
C PHE A 166 0.81 2.09 9.02
N MET A 167 1.72 2.88 9.60
CA MET A 167 2.74 2.35 10.51
C MET A 167 2.15 1.93 11.87
N ALA A 168 1.32 2.78 12.47
CA ALA A 168 0.81 2.55 13.83
C ALA A 168 -0.62 1.96 13.86
N PRO A 169 -1.64 2.53 13.17
CA PRO A 169 -3.04 2.10 13.37
C PRO A 169 -3.30 0.60 13.15
N PRO A 170 -2.77 -0.06 12.09
CA PRO A 170 -2.95 -1.50 11.93
C PRO A 170 -2.36 -2.33 13.08
N VAL A 171 -1.22 -1.90 13.65
CA VAL A 171 -0.58 -2.53 14.81
C VAL A 171 -1.45 -2.34 16.06
N VAL A 172 -1.90 -1.12 16.32
CA VAL A 172 -2.74 -0.80 17.49
C VAL A 172 -4.03 -1.62 17.46
N ASN A 173 -4.69 -1.69 16.32
CA ASN A 173 -5.91 -2.49 16.13
C ASN A 173 -5.68 -3.99 16.35
N LEU A 174 -4.60 -4.54 15.79
CA LEU A 174 -4.24 -5.94 16.00
C LEU A 174 -3.92 -6.24 17.46
N TYR A 175 -3.21 -5.35 18.15
CA TYR A 175 -2.88 -5.49 19.55
C TYR A 175 -4.14 -5.40 20.44
N ALA A 176 -5.02 -4.44 20.16
CA ALA A 176 -6.31 -4.30 20.86
C ALA A 176 -7.16 -5.57 20.71
N LYS A 177 -7.23 -6.13 19.50
CA LYS A 177 -7.91 -7.40 19.21
C LYS A 177 -7.28 -8.58 19.94
N HIS A 178 -5.96 -8.68 19.93
CA HIS A 178 -5.23 -9.77 20.58
C HIS A 178 -5.43 -9.77 22.09
N THR A 179 -5.38 -8.59 22.71
CA THR A 179 -5.45 -8.42 24.17
C THR A 179 -6.85 -8.14 24.70
N LYS A 180 -7.84 -7.94 23.83
CA LYS A 180 -9.22 -7.55 24.16
C LYS A 180 -9.30 -6.27 25.00
N GLN A 181 -8.44 -5.30 24.68
CA GLN A 181 -8.38 -4.00 25.36
C GLN A 181 -8.82 -2.88 24.41
N PRO A 182 -10.11 -2.49 24.42
CA PRO A 182 -10.63 -1.49 23.48
C PRO A 182 -10.05 -0.09 23.67
N LYS A 183 -9.50 0.25 24.85
CA LYS A 183 -8.83 1.53 25.12
C LYS A 183 -7.76 1.93 24.09
N TYR A 184 -7.12 0.94 23.46
CA TYR A 184 -6.13 1.17 22.40
C TYR A 184 -6.78 1.67 21.10
N LEU A 185 -8.00 1.21 20.78
CA LEU A 185 -8.77 1.72 19.64
C LEU A 185 -9.24 3.16 19.88
N GLU A 186 -9.65 3.49 21.11
CA GLU A 186 -10.02 4.87 21.46
C GLU A 186 -8.85 5.85 21.30
N ALA A 187 -7.68 5.47 21.83
CA ALA A 187 -6.47 6.26 21.65
C ALA A 187 -6.06 6.36 20.18
N MET A 188 -6.14 5.27 19.42
CA MET A 188 -5.90 5.26 17.98
C MET A 188 -6.85 6.22 17.26
N HIS A 189 -8.15 6.20 17.57
CA HIS A 189 -9.13 7.05 16.91
C HIS A 189 -8.84 8.53 17.14
N LYS A 190 -8.52 8.92 18.38
CA LYS A 190 -8.09 10.29 18.69
C LYS A 190 -6.95 10.76 17.77
N TYR A 191 -5.84 10.03 17.71
CA TYR A 191 -4.68 10.42 16.93
C TYR A 191 -4.91 10.31 15.41
N TYR A 192 -5.77 9.39 14.97
CA TYR A 192 -6.19 9.30 13.58
C TYR A 192 -6.97 10.54 13.17
N MET A 193 -7.92 10.98 14.00
CA MET A 193 -8.72 12.17 13.75
C MET A 193 -7.87 13.46 13.71
N GLU A 194 -6.85 13.58 14.54
CA GLU A 194 -5.88 14.68 14.47
C GLU A 194 -5.20 14.74 13.08
N ALA A 195 -4.71 13.59 12.58
CA ALA A 195 -4.08 13.50 11.27
C ALA A 195 -5.08 13.75 10.13
N TYR A 196 -6.27 13.15 10.20
CA TYR A 196 -7.35 13.33 9.22
C TYR A 196 -7.77 14.80 9.10
N ASN A 197 -8.10 15.45 10.22
CA ASN A 197 -8.55 16.84 10.23
C ASN A 197 -7.51 17.80 9.67
N ARG A 198 -6.22 17.43 9.75
CA ARG A 198 -5.11 18.27 9.33
C ARG A 198 -4.70 18.05 7.88
N LEU A 199 -4.70 16.80 7.42
CA LEU A 199 -4.04 16.39 6.18
C LEU A 199 -4.99 15.89 5.10
N TYR A 200 -6.21 15.47 5.45
CA TYR A 200 -7.18 15.03 4.45
C TYR A 200 -7.81 16.22 3.75
N ASP A 201 -7.64 16.29 2.45
CA ASP A 201 -8.27 17.26 1.59
C ASP A 201 -9.63 16.72 1.14
N LYS A 202 -10.71 17.32 1.66
CA LYS A 202 -12.09 16.89 1.39
C LYS A 202 -12.57 17.24 -0.03
N GLU A 203 -11.89 18.16 -0.72
CA GLU A 203 -12.22 18.49 -2.11
C GLU A 203 -11.60 17.44 -3.04
N GLU A 204 -10.38 17.02 -2.72
CA GLU A 204 -9.61 16.10 -3.56
C GLU A 204 -9.76 14.63 -3.16
N ASN A 205 -10.29 14.35 -1.97
CA ASN A 205 -10.37 13.02 -1.34
C ASN A 205 -9.01 12.32 -1.24
N LEU A 206 -7.96 13.09 -0.94
CA LEU A 206 -6.57 12.63 -0.82
C LEU A 206 -5.90 13.27 0.39
N PHE A 207 -4.85 12.61 0.90
CA PHE A 207 -4.03 13.11 2.00
C PHE A 207 -2.81 13.87 1.47
N ALA A 208 -2.65 15.12 1.92
CA ALA A 208 -1.37 15.80 1.89
C ALA A 208 -0.36 15.04 2.78
N ARG A 209 0.91 14.99 2.39
CA ARG A 209 1.91 14.23 3.16
C ARG A 209 2.12 14.79 4.57
N ASP A 210 2.23 16.12 4.65
CA ASP A 210 2.34 16.89 5.90
C ASP A 210 1.93 18.35 5.61
N MET A 211 2.00 19.23 6.61
CA MET A 211 1.57 20.63 6.50
C MET A 211 2.29 21.46 5.45
N ARG A 212 3.44 21.02 4.92
CA ARG A 212 4.13 21.74 3.83
C ARG A 212 3.36 21.66 2.51
N PHE A 213 2.48 20.67 2.36
CA PHE A 213 1.72 20.41 1.14
C PHE A 213 0.24 20.81 1.24
N VAL A 214 -0.21 21.26 2.41
CA VAL A 214 -1.55 21.83 2.60
C VAL A 214 -1.53 23.27 2.10
N TRP A 215 -2.38 23.58 1.13
CA TRP A 215 -2.50 24.93 0.57
C TRP A 215 -3.12 25.89 1.58
N LYS A 216 -2.56 27.10 1.64
CA LYS A 216 -3.07 28.22 2.45
C LYS A 216 -3.69 29.32 1.59
N GLY A 217 -3.75 29.12 0.27
CA GLY A 217 -4.18 30.11 -0.71
C GLY A 217 -3.12 31.18 -0.97
N THR A 218 -1.84 30.86 -0.74
CA THR A 218 -0.72 31.82 -0.83
C THR A 218 0.19 31.53 -2.01
N LYS A 219 1.01 32.51 -2.41
CA LYS A 219 2.02 32.31 -3.47
C LYS A 219 3.09 31.28 -3.12
N ASP A 220 3.27 30.98 -1.83
CA ASP A 220 4.28 30.04 -1.32
C ASP A 220 3.75 28.59 -1.24
N ASP A 221 2.47 28.37 -1.60
CA ASP A 221 1.88 27.04 -1.64
C ASP A 221 2.65 26.16 -2.63
N ARG A 222 2.98 24.94 -2.20
CA ARG A 222 3.68 23.97 -3.04
C ARG A 222 2.74 23.42 -4.11
N LYS A 223 3.17 23.49 -5.37
CA LYS A 223 2.39 23.03 -6.52
C LYS A 223 3.20 22.05 -7.35
N GLU A 224 2.49 21.16 -8.00
CA GLU A 224 3.05 20.36 -9.08
C GLU A 224 3.40 21.25 -10.30
N PRO A 225 4.21 20.78 -11.26
CA PRO A 225 4.55 21.53 -12.46
C PRO A 225 3.32 22.04 -13.26
N ASN A 226 2.21 21.30 -13.21
CA ASN A 226 0.93 21.69 -13.85
C ASN A 226 0.06 22.64 -12.99
N GLY A 227 0.57 23.11 -11.85
CA GLY A 227 -0.11 24.06 -10.95
C GLY A 227 -1.10 23.43 -9.95
N LYS A 228 -1.30 22.11 -9.96
CA LYS A 228 -2.21 21.42 -9.01
C LYS A 228 -1.58 21.21 -7.63
N LYS A 229 -2.43 20.84 -6.66
CA LYS A 229 -2.01 20.39 -5.31
C LYS A 229 -1.10 19.15 -5.42
N VAL A 230 -0.12 19.07 -4.53
CA VAL A 230 0.85 17.96 -4.48
C VAL A 230 0.27 16.82 -3.64
N PHE A 231 -0.14 15.74 -4.30
CA PHE A 231 -0.51 14.49 -3.63
C PHE A 231 0.42 13.37 -4.07
N TRP A 232 1.20 12.89 -3.11
CA TRP A 232 2.16 11.83 -3.33
C TRP A 232 1.48 10.46 -3.32
N SER A 233 1.78 9.65 -4.33
CA SER A 233 1.17 8.35 -4.55
C SER A 233 1.45 7.40 -3.40
N ARG A 234 2.72 7.11 -3.08
CA ARG A 234 3.03 6.22 -1.95
C ARG A 234 2.50 6.74 -0.61
N GLY A 235 2.46 8.07 -0.40
CA GLY A 235 1.84 8.68 0.78
C GLY A 235 0.36 8.30 0.94
N ASN A 236 -0.41 8.43 -0.13
CA ASN A 236 -1.81 8.01 -0.14
C ASN A 236 -1.96 6.49 -0.13
N GLY A 237 -1.01 5.76 -0.71
CA GLY A 237 -0.90 4.30 -0.66
C GLY A 237 -0.79 3.79 0.77
N TRP A 238 0.04 4.44 1.60
CA TRP A 238 0.12 4.15 3.03
C TRP A 238 -1.24 4.27 3.70
N VAL A 239 -1.95 5.38 3.50
CA VAL A 239 -3.23 5.60 4.17
C VAL A 239 -4.28 4.57 3.75
N ILE A 240 -4.51 4.37 2.44
CA ILE A 240 -5.56 3.46 1.98
C ILE A 240 -5.20 1.98 2.22
N GLY A 241 -3.92 1.62 2.13
CA GLY A 241 -3.42 0.31 2.55
C GLY A 241 -3.60 0.09 4.06
N GLY A 242 -3.33 1.12 4.87
CA GLY A 242 -3.55 1.12 6.31
C GLY A 242 -5.03 0.90 6.65
N LEU A 243 -5.95 1.60 5.95
CA LEU A 243 -7.39 1.44 6.10
C LEU A 243 -7.86 0.02 5.76
N ALA A 244 -7.36 -0.57 4.66
CA ALA A 244 -7.68 -1.95 4.31
C ALA A 244 -7.21 -2.94 5.39
N LEU A 245 -5.97 -2.78 5.91
CA LEU A 245 -5.46 -3.61 7.01
C LEU A 245 -6.28 -3.40 8.31
N LEU A 246 -6.69 -2.17 8.58
CA LEU A 246 -7.46 -1.81 9.77
C LEU A 246 -8.84 -2.47 9.73
N LEU A 247 -9.59 -2.27 8.64
CA LEU A 247 -10.94 -2.80 8.46
C LEU A 247 -10.98 -4.33 8.33
N ASP A 248 -9.87 -4.98 7.96
CA ASP A 248 -9.75 -6.44 7.89
C ASP A 248 -9.81 -7.13 9.27
N ASP A 249 -9.37 -6.44 10.33
CA ASP A 249 -9.31 -6.99 11.68
C ASP A 249 -10.14 -6.21 12.73
N MET A 250 -10.58 -4.98 12.43
CA MET A 250 -11.41 -4.14 13.30
C MET A 250 -12.76 -4.80 13.65
N PRO A 251 -13.24 -4.70 14.91
CA PRO A 251 -14.58 -5.20 15.28
C PRO A 251 -15.67 -4.58 14.40
N LYS A 252 -16.65 -5.40 13.98
CA LYS A 252 -17.72 -4.94 13.08
C LYS A 252 -18.66 -3.92 13.72
N ASP A 253 -18.75 -3.95 15.04
CA ASP A 253 -19.58 -3.15 15.93
C ASP A 253 -18.79 -2.02 16.64
N TYR A 254 -17.54 -1.78 16.24
CA TYR A 254 -16.77 -0.66 16.78
C TYR A 254 -17.44 0.68 16.43
N GLU A 255 -17.63 1.55 17.42
CA GLU A 255 -18.46 2.76 17.30
C GLU A 255 -18.00 3.71 16.18
N HIS A 256 -16.68 3.80 15.94
CA HIS A 256 -16.11 4.67 14.91
C HIS A 256 -15.85 3.95 13.58
N ARG A 257 -16.28 2.70 13.40
CA ARG A 257 -16.00 1.92 12.19
C ARG A 257 -16.48 2.62 10.91
N ASP A 258 -17.65 3.26 10.96
CA ASP A 258 -18.26 3.90 9.78
C ASP A 258 -17.43 5.08 9.26
N PHE A 259 -16.68 5.78 10.12
CA PHE A 259 -15.71 6.78 9.71
C PHE A 259 -14.63 6.15 8.81
N TYR A 260 -14.01 5.05 9.24
CA TYR A 260 -12.97 4.38 8.48
C TYR A 260 -13.47 3.77 7.17
N VAL A 261 -14.70 3.23 7.16
CA VAL A 261 -15.34 2.73 5.94
C VAL A 261 -15.61 3.85 4.95
N SER A 262 -16.10 5.00 5.42
CA SER A 262 -16.41 6.16 4.57
C SER A 262 -15.12 6.74 3.97
N LEU A 263 -14.11 6.99 4.81
CA LEU A 263 -12.80 7.48 4.35
C LEU A 263 -12.15 6.53 3.33
N TYR A 264 -12.21 5.22 3.59
CA TYR A 264 -11.72 4.22 2.64
C TYR A 264 -12.43 4.32 1.28
N LYS A 265 -13.77 4.45 1.27
CA LYS A 265 -14.56 4.52 0.04
C LYS A 265 -14.30 5.81 -0.74
N GLU A 266 -14.20 6.94 -0.07
CA GLU A 266 -13.89 8.23 -0.70
C GLU A 266 -12.52 8.19 -1.39
N MET A 267 -11.49 7.77 -0.66
CA MET A 267 -10.15 7.60 -1.21
C MET A 267 -10.13 6.58 -2.35
N ALA A 268 -10.77 5.42 -2.18
CA ALA A 268 -10.84 4.39 -3.22
C ALA A 268 -11.47 4.91 -4.51
N ALA A 269 -12.57 5.66 -4.39
CA ALA A 269 -13.24 6.27 -5.54
C ALA A 269 -12.31 7.23 -6.27
N LYS A 270 -11.61 8.12 -5.55
CA LYS A 270 -10.66 9.04 -6.16
C LYS A 270 -9.48 8.33 -6.82
N ILE A 271 -8.88 7.35 -6.14
CA ILE A 271 -7.74 6.58 -6.66
C ILE A 271 -8.13 5.84 -7.94
N LEU A 272 -9.34 5.26 -8.00
CA LEU A 272 -9.88 4.64 -9.20
C LEU A 272 -10.11 5.65 -10.34
N GLU A 273 -10.65 6.83 -10.03
CA GLU A 273 -10.89 7.92 -11.00
C GLU A 273 -9.59 8.36 -11.69
N ILE A 274 -8.50 8.49 -10.93
CA ILE A 274 -7.23 9.03 -11.43
C ILE A 274 -6.23 7.96 -11.87
N GLN A 275 -6.66 6.70 -12.02
CA GLN A 275 -5.78 5.63 -12.50
C GLN A 275 -5.31 5.92 -13.93
N PRO A 276 -3.98 5.97 -14.19
CA PRO A 276 -3.47 6.13 -15.55
C PRO A 276 -3.88 5.01 -16.50
N GLU A 277 -3.81 5.28 -17.80
CA GLU A 277 -4.27 4.35 -18.84
C GLU A 277 -3.55 3.00 -18.78
N ASP A 278 -2.23 3.01 -18.53
CA ASP A 278 -1.41 1.79 -18.38
C ASP A 278 -1.61 1.05 -17.04
N GLY A 279 -2.40 1.61 -16.13
CA GLY A 279 -2.77 1.01 -14.85
C GLY A 279 -1.85 1.29 -13.67
N LEU A 280 -0.68 1.90 -13.88
CA LEU A 280 0.24 2.25 -12.80
C LEU A 280 0.16 3.74 -12.46
N TRP A 281 -0.11 4.07 -11.21
CA TRP A 281 -0.08 5.44 -10.72
C TRP A 281 1.37 5.94 -10.72
N ARG A 282 1.57 7.18 -11.16
CA ARG A 282 2.86 7.86 -11.06
C ARG A 282 3.08 8.31 -9.62
N THR A 283 4.30 8.71 -9.29
CA THR A 283 4.61 9.20 -7.94
C THR A 283 3.83 10.49 -7.58
N SER A 284 3.51 11.35 -8.56
CA SER A 284 2.51 12.42 -8.41
C SER A 284 1.14 11.93 -8.90
N LEU A 285 0.12 12.07 -8.06
CA LEU A 285 -1.24 11.67 -8.38
C LEU A 285 -1.97 12.65 -9.30
N LEU A 286 -1.69 13.96 -9.17
CA LEU A 286 -2.38 15.00 -9.93
C LEU A 286 -1.54 15.58 -11.08
N SER A 287 -0.24 15.26 -11.16
CA SER A 287 0.63 15.56 -12.30
C SER A 287 1.37 14.31 -12.80
N PRO A 288 0.63 13.26 -13.24
CA PRO A 288 1.25 12.04 -13.74
C PRO A 288 2.10 12.28 -15.00
N GLU A 289 1.80 13.30 -15.79
CA GLU A 289 2.57 13.70 -16.97
C GLU A 289 4.02 14.13 -16.66
N SER A 290 4.32 14.43 -15.39
CA SER A 290 5.69 14.74 -14.94
C SER A 290 6.60 13.51 -14.90
N TYR A 291 6.06 12.29 -15.10
CA TYR A 291 6.81 11.04 -15.01
C TYR A 291 6.50 10.10 -16.18
N ASN A 292 7.56 9.65 -16.85
CA ASN A 292 7.45 8.83 -18.06
C ASN A 292 7.05 7.36 -17.79
N HIS A 293 7.03 6.93 -16.53
CA HIS A 293 6.66 5.58 -16.13
C HIS A 293 5.92 5.60 -14.79
N GLY A 294 5.01 4.65 -14.58
CA GLY A 294 4.33 4.46 -13.30
C GLY A 294 5.28 3.99 -12.19
N GLU A 295 4.90 4.23 -10.94
CA GLU A 295 5.68 3.89 -9.75
C GLU A 295 5.03 2.70 -9.03
N VAL A 296 5.84 1.70 -8.68
CA VAL A 296 5.34 0.38 -8.28
C VAL A 296 4.88 0.32 -6.82
N SER A 297 5.52 1.01 -5.89
CA SER A 297 5.16 0.89 -4.47
C SER A 297 3.79 1.52 -4.15
N GLY A 298 3.52 2.74 -4.60
CA GLY A 298 2.20 3.38 -4.46
C GLY A 298 1.11 2.56 -5.17
N SER A 299 1.37 2.15 -6.42
CA SER A 299 0.46 1.30 -7.20
C SER A 299 0.19 -0.06 -6.53
N GLY A 300 1.19 -0.64 -5.85
CA GLY A 300 1.07 -1.87 -5.07
C GLY A 300 0.08 -1.72 -3.92
N PHE A 301 0.19 -0.64 -3.14
CA PHE A 301 -0.76 -0.35 -2.05
C PHE A 301 -2.19 -0.13 -2.55
N TYR A 302 -2.36 0.58 -3.66
CA TYR A 302 -3.68 0.78 -4.27
C TYR A 302 -4.27 -0.52 -4.77
N THR A 303 -3.49 -1.33 -5.48
CA THR A 303 -3.93 -2.64 -5.97
C THR A 303 -4.36 -3.53 -4.81
N PHE A 304 -3.58 -3.56 -3.73
CA PHE A 304 -3.94 -4.25 -2.48
C PHE A 304 -5.27 -3.75 -1.91
N ALA A 305 -5.37 -2.44 -1.64
CA ALA A 305 -6.52 -1.88 -0.94
C ALA A 305 -7.81 -1.98 -1.76
N LEU A 306 -7.74 -1.78 -3.08
CA LEU A 306 -8.88 -1.88 -3.99
C LEU A 306 -9.32 -3.34 -4.18
N ALA A 307 -8.37 -4.27 -4.38
CA ALA A 307 -8.68 -5.70 -4.45
C ALA A 307 -9.33 -6.19 -3.14
N TRP A 308 -8.78 -5.77 -1.99
CA TRP A 308 -9.37 -6.05 -0.68
C TRP A 308 -10.81 -5.52 -0.57
N GLY A 309 -11.08 -4.30 -1.03
CA GLY A 309 -12.43 -3.72 -1.01
C GLY A 309 -13.44 -4.50 -1.82
N ILE A 310 -13.06 -4.95 -3.02
CA ILE A 310 -13.90 -5.80 -3.87
C ILE A 310 -14.16 -7.14 -3.18
N ASN A 311 -13.11 -7.78 -2.67
CA ASN A 311 -13.19 -9.08 -1.98
C ASN A 311 -14.07 -9.05 -0.72
N ASN A 312 -14.16 -7.89 -0.06
CA ASN A 312 -14.94 -7.70 1.16
C ASN A 312 -16.29 -7.00 0.92
N GLY A 313 -16.67 -6.75 -0.34
CA GLY A 313 -17.97 -6.14 -0.68
C GLY A 313 -18.09 -4.67 -0.32
N LEU A 314 -16.98 -3.97 -0.08
CA LEU A 314 -16.96 -2.52 0.14
C LEU A 314 -16.87 -1.74 -1.18
N LEU A 315 -16.36 -2.36 -2.24
CA LEU A 315 -16.30 -1.81 -3.59
C LEU A 315 -17.05 -2.70 -4.58
N ASP A 316 -17.65 -2.08 -5.59
CA ASP A 316 -18.39 -2.78 -6.65
C ASP A 316 -17.44 -3.60 -7.55
N LYS A 317 -17.89 -4.79 -7.96
CA LYS A 317 -17.14 -5.70 -8.84
C LYS A 317 -16.82 -5.10 -10.21
N LYS A 318 -17.53 -4.06 -10.66
CA LYS A 318 -17.21 -3.33 -11.90
C LYS A 318 -15.78 -2.78 -11.92
N HIS A 319 -15.18 -2.55 -10.75
CA HIS A 319 -13.80 -2.07 -10.62
C HIS A 319 -12.73 -3.17 -10.77
N THR A 320 -13.13 -4.44 -10.93
CA THR A 320 -12.20 -5.58 -11.06
C THR A 320 -11.25 -5.43 -12.25
N SER A 321 -11.71 -4.88 -13.37
CA SER A 321 -10.87 -4.66 -14.55
C SER A 321 -9.75 -3.66 -14.28
N ALA A 322 -10.04 -2.56 -13.58
CA ALA A 322 -9.05 -1.55 -13.18
C ALA A 322 -7.97 -2.14 -12.25
N VAL A 323 -8.39 -2.97 -11.29
CA VAL A 323 -7.48 -3.66 -10.36
C VAL A 323 -6.62 -4.71 -11.08
N LYS A 324 -7.21 -5.50 -11.98
CA LYS A 324 -6.46 -6.46 -12.81
C LYS A 324 -5.43 -5.75 -13.70
N LYS A 325 -5.79 -4.59 -14.27
CA LYS A 325 -4.88 -3.76 -15.06
C LYS A 325 -3.68 -3.29 -14.25
N ALA A 326 -3.91 -2.81 -13.02
CA ALA A 326 -2.83 -2.43 -12.11
C ALA A 326 -1.92 -3.63 -11.77
N TRP A 327 -2.49 -4.79 -11.46
CA TRP A 327 -1.71 -6.01 -11.21
C TRP A 327 -0.84 -6.40 -12.40
N SER A 328 -1.38 -6.35 -13.63
CA SER A 328 -0.60 -6.62 -14.83
C SER A 328 0.60 -5.67 -14.98
N GLY A 329 0.41 -4.38 -14.71
CA GLY A 329 1.49 -3.39 -14.70
C GLY A 329 2.55 -3.69 -13.63
N LEU A 330 2.11 -4.05 -12.41
CA LEU A 330 3.03 -4.42 -11.33
C LEU A 330 3.84 -5.67 -11.70
N ALA A 331 3.19 -6.71 -12.21
CA ALA A 331 3.83 -7.96 -12.57
C ALA A 331 4.85 -7.78 -13.71
N ALA A 332 4.59 -6.88 -14.66
CA ALA A 332 5.52 -6.54 -15.72
C ALA A 332 6.79 -5.81 -15.23
N CYS A 333 6.75 -5.21 -14.03
CA CYS A 333 7.90 -4.54 -13.42
C CYS A 333 8.78 -5.48 -12.58
N GLN A 334 8.40 -6.75 -12.44
CA GLN A 334 9.24 -7.74 -11.77
C GLN A 334 10.28 -8.29 -12.73
N HIS A 335 11.55 -8.28 -12.31
CA HIS A 335 12.66 -8.88 -13.05
C HIS A 335 12.59 -10.41 -12.99
N GLU A 336 13.30 -11.08 -13.90
CA GLU A 336 13.32 -12.55 -13.95
C GLU A 336 13.85 -13.21 -12.67
N ASP A 337 14.79 -12.54 -11.99
CA ASP A 337 15.40 -12.96 -10.71
C ASP A 337 14.47 -12.76 -9.51
N GLY A 338 13.33 -12.07 -9.69
CA GLY A 338 12.35 -11.81 -8.65
C GLY A 338 12.33 -10.37 -8.13
N ARG A 339 13.30 -9.53 -8.50
CA ARG A 339 13.36 -8.13 -8.06
C ARG A 339 12.12 -7.35 -8.47
N VAL A 340 11.55 -6.60 -7.54
CA VAL A 340 10.46 -5.67 -7.82
C VAL A 340 11.07 -4.30 -8.14
N GLY A 341 11.12 -3.96 -9.44
CA GLY A 341 11.68 -2.71 -9.95
C GLY A 341 10.70 -1.54 -9.95
N TRP A 342 11.11 -0.38 -10.48
CA TRP A 342 10.29 0.85 -10.57
C TRP A 342 9.74 1.34 -9.22
N VAL A 343 10.47 1.05 -8.15
CA VAL A 343 10.14 1.52 -6.80
C VAL A 343 10.90 2.80 -6.52
N GLN A 344 10.21 3.89 -6.21
CA GLN A 344 10.85 5.12 -5.74
C GLN A 344 11.52 4.86 -4.39
N ASN A 345 12.77 5.33 -4.22
CA ASN A 345 13.51 5.26 -2.96
C ASN A 345 12.81 6.01 -1.80
N ILE A 346 13.35 5.88 -0.59
CA ILE A 346 12.84 6.59 0.59
C ILE A 346 12.72 8.09 0.29
N GLY A 347 11.55 8.66 0.57
CA GLY A 347 11.23 10.04 0.25
C GLY A 347 9.94 10.50 0.94
N ALA A 348 9.57 11.76 0.72
CA ALA A 348 8.42 12.40 1.36
C ALA A 348 7.53 13.18 0.38
N PHE A 349 7.79 13.05 -0.93
CA PHE A 349 7.11 13.74 -2.01
C PHE A 349 7.40 13.04 -3.36
N PRO A 350 6.74 13.45 -4.46
CA PRO A 350 6.96 12.89 -5.79
C PRO A 350 8.43 12.99 -6.26
N GLU A 351 9.07 11.85 -6.52
CA GLU A 351 10.44 11.75 -7.08
C GLU A 351 10.55 10.56 -8.04
N PRO A 352 11.43 10.63 -9.07
CA PRO A 352 11.52 9.58 -10.08
C PRO A 352 12.00 8.23 -9.51
N ALA A 353 11.69 7.17 -10.26
CA ALA A 353 12.18 5.81 -10.06
C ALA A 353 12.77 5.28 -11.39
N SER A 354 13.44 4.15 -11.36
CA SER A 354 13.97 3.47 -12.54
C SER A 354 13.62 2.00 -12.54
N ALA A 355 13.79 1.32 -13.69
CA ALA A 355 13.54 -0.12 -13.79
C ALA A 355 14.30 -0.95 -12.76
N ASP A 356 15.50 -0.52 -12.37
CA ASP A 356 16.35 -1.21 -11.40
C ASP A 356 16.19 -0.72 -9.96
N SER A 357 15.47 0.38 -9.70
CA SER A 357 15.29 0.86 -8.33
C SER A 357 14.29 -0.02 -7.57
N TRP A 358 14.70 -0.47 -6.39
CA TRP A 358 13.97 -1.41 -5.54
C TRP A 358 14.08 -0.98 -4.07
N GLN A 359 13.11 -1.39 -3.26
CA GLN A 359 13.13 -1.25 -1.80
C GLN A 359 12.34 -2.40 -1.16
N ASN A 360 12.71 -2.76 0.08
CA ASN A 360 12.00 -3.79 0.86
C ASN A 360 10.49 -3.49 1.01
N PHE A 361 10.11 -2.25 1.27
CA PHE A 361 8.71 -1.84 1.35
C PHE A 361 7.98 -1.91 -0.01
N GLY A 362 8.71 -1.77 -1.13
CA GLY A 362 8.17 -1.99 -2.47
C GLY A 362 7.82 -3.45 -2.71
N THR A 363 8.71 -4.36 -2.31
CA THR A 363 8.42 -5.81 -2.28
C THR A 363 7.24 -6.10 -1.34
N GLY A 364 7.18 -5.43 -0.17
CA GLY A 364 6.04 -5.53 0.75
C GLY A 364 4.72 -5.15 0.08
N ALA A 365 4.66 -4.02 -0.62
CA ALA A 365 3.49 -3.57 -1.37
C ALA A 365 3.09 -4.54 -2.50
N TYR A 366 4.08 -5.11 -3.20
CA TYR A 366 3.86 -6.13 -4.23
C TYR A 366 3.21 -7.40 -3.65
N LEU A 367 3.73 -7.88 -2.51
CA LEU A 367 3.18 -9.03 -1.79
C LEU A 367 1.78 -8.76 -1.23
N LEU A 368 1.53 -7.55 -0.73
CA LEU A 368 0.19 -7.11 -0.35
C LEU A 368 -0.77 -7.23 -1.53
N ALA A 369 -0.43 -6.65 -2.69
CA ALA A 369 -1.25 -6.70 -3.89
C ALA A 369 -1.53 -8.14 -4.32
N GLY A 370 -0.49 -8.96 -4.51
CA GLY A 370 -0.64 -10.36 -4.91
C GLY A 370 -1.51 -11.17 -3.94
N SER A 371 -1.43 -10.88 -2.63
CA SER A 371 -2.23 -11.57 -1.61
C SER A 371 -3.74 -11.35 -1.73
N GLU A 372 -4.18 -10.21 -2.29
CA GLU A 372 -5.59 -9.90 -2.51
C GLU A 372 -6.04 -10.23 -3.94
N ILE A 373 -5.16 -10.08 -4.94
CA ILE A 373 -5.41 -10.48 -6.33
C ILE A 373 -5.73 -11.98 -6.40
N LEU A 374 -5.03 -12.83 -5.65
CA LEU A 374 -5.28 -14.28 -5.57
C LEU A 374 -6.69 -14.65 -5.06
N LYS A 375 -7.41 -13.71 -4.46
CA LYS A 375 -8.76 -13.91 -3.92
C LYS A 375 -9.85 -13.29 -4.79
N LEU A 376 -9.49 -12.47 -5.77
CA LEU A 376 -10.45 -11.91 -6.74
C LEU A 376 -11.11 -13.04 -7.53
N LYS A 377 -12.42 -12.95 -7.67
CA LYS A 377 -13.25 -13.92 -8.40
C LYS A 377 -13.72 -13.36 -9.72
#